data_AF-A0A7W1QRB4-F1
#
_entry.id   AF-A0A7W1QRB4-F1
#
_cell.length_a   1.000
_cell.length_b   1.000
_cell.length_c   1.000
_cell.angle_alpha   90.00
_cell.angle_beta   90.00
_cell.angle_gamma   90.00
#
_symmetry.space_group_name_H-M   'P 1'
#
loop_
_entity.id
_entity.type
_entity.pdbx_description
1 polymer ?
#
loop_
_entity_poly.entity_id
_entity_poly.type
_entity_poly.pdbx_seq_one_letter_code
_entity_poly.pdbx_strand_id
1 'polypeptide(L)'
;MNTSSFVRSNLNRIMVVFATFTLILWMSSSLRAQTGRSLPENVPQQGDPDRQVRAQEIEAERARRDPQLIMAEVNEDFGRLRAISEEMKLVIKAAPAPDYRHVADSSAEIKKRATRLKANIVFPPPPKDEKRQKNPDPDEFQPLLATMDKLLTSFLRNPIFTDTGGIDVQLANKARYDLEDMIKLSDKLRKSADKMQKNAGKS
;
A
#
# COMPACT_ATOMS: atom_id res chain seq x y z
N MET A 1 -17.19 -22.74 -40.35
CA MET A 1 -15.80 -23.25 -40.52
C MET A 1 -14.86 -22.33 -39.76
N ASN A 2 -14.07 -22.91 -38.84
CA ASN A 2 -12.89 -22.34 -38.19
C ASN A 2 -11.83 -21.93 -39.25
N THR A 3 -10.79 -21.11 -39.03
CA THR A 3 -9.75 -21.10 -37.97
C THR A 3 -8.87 -19.83 -38.06
N SER A 4 -8.38 -19.40 -36.89
CA SER A 4 -7.11 -18.75 -36.53
C SER A 4 -6.10 -18.25 -37.59
N SER A 5 -5.50 -17.09 -37.28
CA SER A 5 -4.03 -16.92 -37.27
C SER A 5 -3.66 -15.81 -36.27
N PHE A 6 -3.24 -16.16 -35.05
CA PHE A 6 -1.84 -16.35 -34.61
C PHE A 6 -1.09 -15.02 -34.35
N VAL A 7 -1.20 -14.59 -33.09
CA VAL A 7 -0.40 -13.56 -32.44
C VAL A 7 1.05 -14.06 -32.35
N ARG A 8 2.01 -13.26 -32.82
CA ARG A 8 3.45 -13.51 -32.57
C ARG A 8 3.95 -12.61 -31.44
N SER A 9 4.41 -13.31 -30.41
CA SER A 9 5.34 -12.93 -29.35
C SER A 9 6.37 -11.87 -29.74
N ASN A 10 6.58 -10.90 -28.83
CA ASN A 10 7.92 -10.36 -28.56
C ASN A 10 8.15 -10.36 -27.05
N LEU A 11 8.72 -11.48 -26.61
CA LEU A 11 9.36 -11.70 -25.32
C LEU A 11 10.76 -11.06 -25.35
N ASN A 12 11.24 -10.64 -24.18
CA ASN A 12 12.59 -10.17 -23.83
C ASN A 12 12.84 -8.66 -23.93
N ARG A 13 12.85 -8.01 -22.76
CA ARG A 13 14.06 -7.39 -22.17
C ARG A 13 13.69 -6.63 -20.88
N ILE A 14 13.88 -7.28 -19.73
CA ILE A 14 14.08 -6.54 -18.47
C ILE A 14 15.43 -6.99 -17.94
N MET A 15 16.38 -6.05 -17.95
CA MET A 15 17.69 -6.21 -17.34
C MET A 15 17.53 -6.37 -15.82
N VAL A 16 18.06 -7.46 -15.29
CA VAL A 16 18.32 -7.64 -13.87
C VAL A 16 19.64 -6.92 -13.57
N VAL A 17 19.58 -5.79 -12.88
CA VAL A 17 20.77 -5.12 -12.35
C VAL A 17 21.14 -5.82 -11.04
N PHE A 18 22.17 -6.68 -11.08
CA PHE A 18 22.81 -7.24 -9.90
C PHE A 18 23.68 -6.16 -9.24
N ALA A 19 23.29 -5.67 -8.08
CA ALA A 19 24.17 -4.83 -7.26
C ALA A 19 25.14 -5.73 -6.48
N THR A 20 26.38 -5.82 -6.97
CA THR A 20 27.48 -6.50 -6.30
C THR A 20 27.95 -5.69 -5.10
N PHE A 21 27.85 -6.25 -3.89
CA PHE A 21 28.36 -5.66 -2.66
C PHE A 21 29.85 -6.01 -2.50
N THR A 22 30.73 -5.02 -2.67
CA THR A 22 32.18 -5.18 -2.42
C THR A 22 32.48 -5.02 -0.94
N LEU A 23 33.03 -6.09 -0.36
CA LEU A 23 33.57 -6.17 1.00
C LEU A 23 34.88 -5.37 1.08
N ILE A 24 34.95 -4.36 1.96
CA ILE A 24 36.20 -3.68 2.31
C ILE A 24 36.45 -3.85 3.81
N LEU A 25 37.45 -4.69 4.13
CA LEU A 25 38.06 -4.89 5.43
C LEU A 25 39.14 -3.82 5.63
N TRP A 26 39.04 -3.00 6.69
CA TRP A 26 40.20 -2.29 7.25
C TRP A 26 40.19 -2.44 8.78
N MET A 27 41.17 -3.17 9.29
CA MET A 27 41.66 -3.06 10.66
C MET A 27 42.60 -1.86 10.76
N SER A 28 42.53 -1.10 11.86
CA SER A 28 43.70 -0.54 12.54
C SER A 28 43.30 -0.06 13.94
N SER A 29 43.98 -0.60 14.94
CA SER A 29 43.97 -0.26 16.35
C SER A 29 44.77 1.01 16.66
N SER A 30 44.32 1.84 17.61
CA SER A 30 45.02 2.11 18.89
C SER A 30 44.58 3.41 19.61
N LEU A 31 44.54 3.27 20.95
CA LEU A 31 44.86 4.24 22.02
C LEU A 31 43.85 5.28 22.51
N ARG A 32 44.06 5.60 23.78
CA ARG A 32 43.10 5.98 24.83
C ARG A 32 43.34 7.41 25.33
N ALA A 33 42.24 8.02 25.78
CA ALA A 33 42.06 9.12 26.75
C ALA A 33 42.32 10.58 26.32
N GLN A 34 41.27 11.41 26.43
CA GLN A 34 41.25 12.61 27.28
C GLN A 34 39.81 13.09 27.61
N THR A 35 39.64 13.38 28.89
CA THR A 35 38.72 14.28 29.61
C THR A 35 37.81 15.26 28.84
N GLY A 36 36.51 15.24 29.18
CA GLY A 36 35.75 16.40 29.71
C GLY A 36 34.99 17.34 28.76
N ARG A 37 33.68 17.50 29.05
CA ARG A 37 32.70 18.55 28.66
C ARG A 37 31.84 18.37 27.38
N SER A 38 30.64 17.84 27.65
CA SER A 38 29.30 18.07 27.07
C SER A 38 29.10 18.99 25.85
N LEU A 39 28.51 18.43 24.79
CA LEU A 39 27.55 19.01 23.83
C LEU A 39 26.94 17.84 22.99
N PRO A 40 25.78 18.02 22.32
CA PRO A 40 24.69 17.06 22.33
C PRO A 40 24.96 15.81 21.48
N GLU A 41 24.45 14.71 22.02
CA GLU A 41 24.39 13.40 21.43
C GLU A 41 23.64 13.46 20.09
N ASN A 42 24.43 13.45 19.01
CA ASN A 42 23.95 13.09 17.69
C ASN A 42 23.66 11.59 17.74
N VAL A 43 22.47 11.23 18.26
CA VAL A 43 21.97 9.85 18.23
C VAL A 43 21.86 9.49 16.76
N PRO A 44 22.70 8.57 16.23
CA PRO A 44 22.46 8.02 14.92
C PRO A 44 21.08 7.38 15.00
N GLN A 45 20.15 7.85 14.18
CA GLN A 45 18.80 7.34 14.10
C GLN A 45 18.90 5.88 13.69
N GLN A 46 19.01 5.01 14.70
CA GLN A 46 19.24 3.58 14.57
C GLN A 46 17.96 3.04 13.95
N GLY A 47 18.01 2.86 12.62
CA GLY A 47 16.91 2.29 11.87
C GLY A 47 16.55 0.96 12.50
N ASP A 48 15.34 0.90 13.05
CA ASP A 48 14.74 -0.26 13.71
C ASP A 48 15.09 -1.56 12.96
N PRO A 49 16.03 -2.38 13.47
CA PRO A 49 16.56 -3.54 12.74
C PRO A 49 15.46 -4.55 12.41
N ASP A 50 14.41 -4.59 13.22
CA ASP A 50 13.24 -5.44 13.01
C ASP A 50 12.50 -5.09 11.71
N ARG A 51 12.52 -3.81 11.28
CA ARG A 51 11.91 -3.40 10.01
C ARG A 51 12.69 -3.91 8.81
N GLN A 52 14.02 -3.94 8.89
CA GLN A 52 14.85 -4.44 7.79
C GLN A 52 14.71 -5.94 7.64
N VAL A 53 14.75 -6.69 8.74
CA VAL A 53 14.55 -8.14 8.74
C VAL A 53 13.19 -8.49 8.14
N ARG A 54 12.13 -7.81 8.57
CA ARG A 54 10.77 -8.07 8.07
C ARG A 54 10.61 -7.73 6.58
N ALA A 55 11.25 -6.67 6.10
CA ALA A 55 11.22 -6.32 4.69
C ALA A 55 11.93 -7.38 3.82
N GLN A 56 13.10 -7.87 4.28
CA GLN A 56 13.85 -8.93 3.61
C GLN A 56 13.08 -10.25 3.58
N GLU A 57 12.39 -10.62 4.67
CA GLU A 57 11.57 -11.83 4.74
C GLU A 57 10.42 -11.79 3.73
N ILE A 58 9.70 -10.67 3.65
CA ILE A 58 8.61 -10.48 2.68
C ILE A 58 9.13 -10.57 1.23
N GLU A 59 10.30 -10.00 0.95
CA GLU A 59 10.90 -10.04 -0.37
C GLU A 59 11.38 -11.45 -0.74
N ALA A 60 12.00 -12.16 0.19
CA ALA A 60 12.42 -13.55 0.00
C ALA A 60 11.23 -14.51 -0.19
N GLU A 61 10.15 -14.30 0.56
CA GLU A 61 8.93 -15.08 0.41
C GLU A 61 8.27 -14.81 -0.94
N ARG A 62 8.19 -13.55 -1.38
CA ARG A 62 7.68 -13.20 -2.71
C ARG A 62 8.55 -13.78 -3.83
N ALA A 63 9.88 -13.75 -3.69
CA ALA A 63 10.80 -14.32 -4.69
C ALA A 63 10.62 -15.83 -4.88
N ARG A 64 10.03 -16.52 -3.89
CA ARG A 64 9.68 -17.95 -3.97
C ARG A 64 8.29 -18.21 -4.57
N ARG A 65 7.43 -17.18 -4.67
CA ARG A 65 6.08 -17.31 -5.22
C ARG A 65 6.11 -17.20 -6.74
N ASP A 66 5.23 -17.94 -7.39
CA ASP A 66 5.05 -17.87 -8.85
C ASP A 66 4.63 -16.45 -9.28
N PRO A 67 5.41 -15.77 -10.14
CA PRO A 67 5.06 -14.44 -10.65
C PRO A 67 3.70 -14.37 -11.34
N GLN A 68 3.25 -15.47 -11.98
CA GLN A 68 1.94 -15.52 -12.64
C GLN A 68 0.81 -15.49 -11.61
N LEU A 69 0.99 -16.20 -10.48
CA LEU A 69 0.04 -16.15 -9.37
C LEU A 69 -0.02 -14.77 -8.73
N ILE A 70 1.13 -14.12 -8.51
CA ILE A 70 1.18 -12.75 -7.98
C ILE A 70 0.40 -11.80 -8.91
N MET A 71 0.64 -11.88 -10.22
CA MET A 71 -0.04 -11.02 -11.19
C MET A 71 -1.55 -11.28 -11.25
N ALA A 72 -1.97 -12.55 -11.15
CA ALA A 72 -3.38 -12.91 -11.07
C ALA A 72 -4.06 -12.32 -9.81
N GLU A 73 -3.41 -12.41 -8.65
CA GLU A 73 -3.90 -11.81 -7.41
C GLU A 73 -4.00 -10.28 -7.49
N VAL A 74 -2.99 -9.63 -8.07
CA VAL A 74 -3.00 -8.17 -8.28
C VAL A 74 -4.20 -7.78 -9.16
N ASN A 75 -4.40 -8.46 -10.29
CA ASN A 75 -5.52 -8.18 -11.19
C ASN A 75 -6.88 -8.42 -10.51
N GLU A 76 -7.03 -9.52 -9.77
CA GLU A 76 -8.23 -9.82 -8.99
C GLU A 76 -8.51 -8.71 -7.98
N ASP A 77 -7.50 -8.28 -7.23
CA ASP A 77 -7.63 -7.28 -6.19
C ASP A 77 -8.00 -5.90 -6.74
N PHE A 78 -7.37 -5.47 -7.84
CA PHE A 78 -7.76 -4.25 -8.55
C PHE A 78 -9.19 -4.32 -9.06
N GLY A 79 -9.58 -5.46 -9.66
CA GLY A 79 -10.94 -5.68 -10.14
C GLY A 79 -11.98 -5.57 -9.02
N ARG A 80 -11.70 -6.17 -7.85
CA ARG A 80 -12.61 -6.14 -6.71
C ARG A 80 -12.69 -4.78 -6.04
N LEU A 81 -11.57 -4.10 -5.85
CA LEU A 81 -11.55 -2.73 -5.32
C LEU A 81 -12.32 -1.75 -6.22
N ARG A 82 -12.26 -1.93 -7.55
CA ARG A 82 -13.05 -1.13 -8.49
C ARG A 82 -14.55 -1.36 -8.31
N ALA A 83 -14.99 -2.61 -8.19
CA ALA A 83 -16.40 -2.92 -7.94
C ALA A 83 -16.89 -2.29 -6.62
N ILE A 84 -16.12 -2.45 -5.53
CA ILE A 84 -16.45 -1.87 -4.23
C ILE A 84 -16.51 -0.34 -4.29
N SER A 85 -15.62 0.31 -5.04
CA SER A 85 -15.65 1.77 -5.22
C SER A 85 -16.95 2.25 -5.88
N GLU A 86 -17.45 1.53 -6.88
CA GLU A 86 -18.74 1.87 -7.50
C GLU A 86 -19.91 1.61 -6.55
N GLU A 87 -19.91 0.50 -5.81
CA GLU A 87 -20.92 0.19 -4.79
C GLU A 87 -20.96 1.27 -3.69
N MET A 88 -19.80 1.71 -3.18
CA MET A 88 -19.72 2.77 -2.17
C MET A 88 -20.31 4.10 -2.65
N LYS A 89 -20.11 4.48 -3.93
CA LYS A 89 -20.73 5.69 -4.49
C LYS A 89 -22.24 5.61 -4.49
N LEU A 90 -22.81 4.42 -4.68
CA LEU A 90 -24.26 4.21 -4.59
C LEU A 90 -24.74 4.36 -3.14
N VAL A 91 -24.02 3.77 -2.18
CA VAL A 91 -24.33 3.88 -0.75
C VAL A 91 -24.33 5.34 -0.27
N ILE A 92 -23.34 6.12 -0.69
CA ILE A 92 -23.23 7.56 -0.36
C ILE A 92 -24.43 8.36 -0.92
N LYS A 93 -24.94 7.98 -2.11
CA LYS A 93 -26.06 8.66 -2.75
C LYS A 93 -27.43 8.28 -2.17
N ALA A 94 -27.58 7.08 -1.62
CA ALA A 94 -28.87 6.49 -1.24
C ALA A 94 -29.45 6.96 0.11
N ALA A 95 -29.30 8.25 0.49
CA ALA A 95 -29.76 8.81 1.78
C ALA A 95 -31.19 8.36 2.20
N PRO A 96 -31.52 8.23 3.52
CA PRO A 96 -30.76 8.70 4.70
C PRO A 96 -30.05 7.63 5.55
N ALA A 97 -30.36 6.34 5.40
CA ALA A 97 -29.78 5.26 6.20
C ALA A 97 -29.11 4.22 5.30
N PRO A 98 -27.77 4.27 5.13
CA PRO A 98 -27.06 3.27 4.34
C PRO A 98 -27.11 1.89 5.01
N ASP A 99 -27.03 0.82 4.21
CA ASP A 99 -26.86 -0.54 4.72
C ASP A 99 -25.49 -0.65 5.42
N TYR A 100 -25.50 -0.47 6.74
CA TYR A 100 -24.30 -0.50 7.57
C TYR A 100 -23.61 -1.87 7.57
N ARG A 101 -24.37 -2.95 7.38
CA ARG A 101 -23.78 -4.30 7.31
C ARG A 101 -22.97 -4.43 6.02
N HIS A 102 -23.54 -4.01 4.90
CA HIS A 102 -22.83 -3.99 3.63
C HIS A 102 -21.57 -3.12 3.69
N VAL A 103 -21.63 -1.94 4.32
CA VAL A 103 -20.44 -1.08 4.50
C VAL A 103 -19.36 -1.75 5.36
N ALA A 104 -19.75 -2.47 6.43
CA ALA A 104 -18.81 -3.19 7.28
C ALA A 104 -18.09 -4.32 6.51
N ASP A 105 -18.86 -5.11 5.74
CA ASP A 105 -18.34 -6.21 4.92
C ASP A 105 -17.41 -5.69 3.81
N SER A 106 -17.83 -4.65 3.09
CA SER A 106 -17.02 -3.99 2.06
C SER A 106 -15.73 -3.40 2.64
N SER A 107 -15.77 -2.84 3.85
CA SER A 107 -14.58 -2.34 4.54
C SER A 107 -13.59 -3.46 4.88
N ALA A 108 -14.07 -4.61 5.35
CA ALA A 108 -13.20 -5.76 5.62
C ALA A 108 -12.52 -6.28 4.34
N GLU A 109 -13.26 -6.33 3.23
CA GLU A 109 -12.72 -6.74 1.94
C GLU A 109 -11.70 -5.72 1.41
N ILE A 110 -11.97 -4.41 1.49
CA ILE A 110 -10.99 -3.36 1.14
C ILE A 110 -9.67 -3.59 1.89
N LYS A 111 -9.73 -3.82 3.21
CA LYS A 111 -8.53 -4.05 4.03
C LYS A 111 -7.73 -5.25 3.53
N LYS A 112 -8.40 -6.37 3.30
CA LYS A 112 -7.78 -7.61 2.82
C LYS A 112 -7.07 -7.39 1.50
N ARG A 113 -7.77 -6.80 0.52
CA ARG A 113 -7.26 -6.55 -0.84
C ARG A 113 -6.11 -5.54 -0.84
N ALA A 114 -6.25 -4.42 -0.12
CA ALA A 114 -5.20 -3.41 -0.01
C ALA A 114 -3.94 -3.97 0.67
N THR A 115 -4.10 -4.82 1.69
CA THR A 115 -2.96 -5.49 2.35
C THR A 115 -2.24 -6.43 1.39
N ARG A 116 -2.98 -7.25 0.62
CA ARG A 116 -2.39 -8.15 -0.37
C ARG A 116 -1.71 -7.39 -1.51
N LEU A 117 -2.33 -6.33 -2.01
CA LEU A 117 -1.69 -5.44 -3.00
C LEU A 117 -0.40 -4.82 -2.48
N LYS A 118 -0.39 -4.32 -1.23
CA LYS A 118 0.83 -3.81 -0.59
C LYS A 118 1.91 -4.90 -0.50
N ALA A 119 1.52 -6.14 -0.24
CA ALA A 119 2.42 -7.29 -0.16
C ALA A 119 2.80 -7.87 -1.53
N ASN A 120 2.16 -7.48 -2.63
CA ASN A 120 2.44 -7.97 -3.99
C ASN A 120 3.11 -6.92 -4.91
N ILE A 121 2.90 -5.62 -4.68
CA ILE A 121 3.49 -4.54 -5.48
C ILE A 121 4.82 -4.09 -4.86
N VAL A 122 5.86 -3.90 -5.70
CA VAL A 122 7.11 -3.22 -5.31
C VAL A 122 6.96 -1.74 -5.65
N PHE A 123 7.10 -0.87 -4.66
CA PHE A 123 7.22 0.57 -4.88
C PHE A 123 8.68 1.01 -4.63
N PRO A 124 9.25 1.94 -5.42
CA PRO A 124 10.55 2.55 -5.13
C PRO A 124 10.55 3.20 -3.74
N PRO A 125 11.66 3.16 -2.99
CA PRO A 125 11.73 3.78 -1.67
C PRO A 125 11.41 5.28 -1.75
N PRO A 126 10.73 5.86 -0.75
CA PRO A 126 10.45 7.28 -0.76
C PRO A 126 11.76 8.09 -0.59
N PRO A 127 11.87 9.28 -1.20
CA PRO A 127 12.95 10.22 -0.92
C PRO A 127 13.04 10.55 0.57
N LYS A 128 14.27 10.79 1.07
CA LYS A 128 14.53 11.04 2.50
C LYS A 128 13.78 12.24 3.07
N ASP A 129 13.48 13.23 2.24
CA ASP A 129 12.83 14.48 2.66
C ASP A 129 11.36 14.59 2.22
N GLU A 130 10.77 13.52 1.67
CA GLU A 130 9.40 13.56 1.19
C GLU A 130 8.41 13.56 2.37
N LYS A 131 7.79 14.72 2.62
CA LYS A 131 6.73 14.86 3.62
C LYS A 131 5.44 14.24 3.09
N ARG A 132 4.99 13.17 3.74
CA ARG A 132 3.66 12.60 3.52
C ARG A 132 2.58 13.64 3.81
N GLN A 133 1.75 13.95 2.82
CA GLN A 133 0.51 14.70 3.07
C GLN A 133 -0.42 13.85 3.93
N LYS A 134 -0.83 14.40 5.07
CA LYS A 134 -1.74 13.71 5.98
C LYS A 134 -3.16 13.83 5.41
N ASN A 135 -3.75 12.69 5.05
CA ASN A 135 -5.16 12.65 4.72
C ASN A 135 -6.01 13.01 5.94
N PRO A 136 -7.17 13.67 5.76
CA PRO A 136 -8.15 13.85 6.82
C PRO A 136 -8.47 12.49 7.46
N ASP A 137 -8.49 12.46 8.78
CA ASP A 137 -8.73 11.26 9.56
C ASP A 137 -9.97 11.45 10.45
N PRO A 138 -11.18 11.46 9.85
CA PRO A 138 -12.40 11.72 10.59
C PRO A 138 -12.79 10.53 11.48
N ASP A 139 -13.56 10.80 12.53
CA ASP A 139 -14.10 9.75 13.42
C ASP A 139 -15.58 9.44 13.16
N GLU A 140 -16.29 10.34 12.46
CA GLU A 140 -17.70 10.20 12.14
C GLU A 140 -17.93 9.33 10.90
N PHE A 141 -19.02 8.55 10.89
CA PHE A 141 -19.32 7.57 9.85
C PHE A 141 -19.39 8.16 8.43
N GLN A 142 -20.17 9.23 8.23
CA GLN A 142 -20.36 9.81 6.90
C GLN A 142 -19.06 10.41 6.33
N PRO A 143 -18.30 11.23 7.10
CA PRO A 143 -16.98 11.68 6.66
C PRO A 143 -15.96 10.56 6.44
N LEU A 144 -15.97 9.48 7.25
CA LEU A 144 -15.13 8.30 7.04
C LEU A 144 -15.44 7.63 5.69
N LEU A 145 -16.71 7.42 5.40
CA LEU A 145 -17.18 6.80 4.16
C LEU A 145 -16.77 7.64 2.94
N ALA A 146 -16.98 8.96 3.00
CA ALA A 146 -16.58 9.88 1.93
C ALA A 146 -15.06 9.94 1.73
N THR A 147 -14.28 9.88 2.81
CA THR A 147 -12.81 9.83 2.72
C THR A 147 -12.35 8.51 2.09
N MET A 148 -12.98 7.38 2.41
CA MET A 148 -12.66 6.09 1.81
C MET A 148 -12.94 6.07 0.30
N ASP A 149 -14.08 6.59 -0.15
CA ASP A 149 -14.40 6.69 -1.58
C ASP A 149 -13.37 7.51 -2.35
N LYS A 150 -12.95 8.65 -1.78
CA LYS A 150 -11.89 9.49 -2.35
C LYS A 150 -10.56 8.72 -2.45
N LEU A 151 -10.16 8.00 -1.40
CA LEU A 151 -8.93 7.19 -1.41
C LEU A 151 -8.97 6.09 -2.46
N LEU A 152 -10.06 5.32 -2.53
CA LEU A 152 -10.25 4.28 -3.55
C LEU A 152 -10.15 4.87 -4.96
N THR A 153 -10.87 5.97 -5.22
CA THR A 153 -10.84 6.64 -6.53
C THR A 153 -9.42 7.14 -6.86
N SER A 154 -8.74 7.74 -5.88
CA SER A 154 -7.40 8.30 -6.02
C SER A 154 -6.34 7.22 -6.30
N PHE A 155 -6.45 6.07 -5.64
CA PHE A 155 -5.57 4.91 -5.84
C PHE A 155 -5.83 4.25 -7.20
N LEU A 156 -7.09 3.93 -7.51
CA LEU A 156 -7.48 3.19 -8.72
C LEU A 156 -7.26 3.97 -10.02
N ARG A 157 -7.18 5.31 -9.94
CA ARG A 157 -6.91 6.20 -11.06
C ARG A 157 -5.46 6.69 -11.09
N ASN A 158 -4.59 6.16 -10.23
CA ASN A 158 -3.19 6.55 -10.23
C ASN A 158 -2.51 6.09 -11.54
N PRO A 159 -1.91 7.02 -12.32
CA PRO A 159 -1.30 6.68 -13.62
C PRO A 159 -0.12 5.71 -13.53
N ILE A 160 0.46 5.49 -12.34
CA ILE A 160 1.53 4.49 -12.14
C ILE A 160 1.10 3.06 -12.52
N PHE A 161 -0.21 2.80 -12.55
CA PHE A 161 -0.79 1.53 -12.96
C PHE A 161 -1.15 1.48 -14.45
N THR A 162 -0.79 2.52 -15.20
CA THR A 162 -0.94 2.60 -16.66
C THR A 162 0.43 2.62 -17.33
N ASP A 163 0.49 2.27 -18.61
CA ASP A 163 1.75 2.17 -19.34
C ASP A 163 2.32 3.56 -19.67
N THR A 164 3.09 4.14 -18.74
CA THR A 164 3.68 5.48 -18.86
C THR A 164 5.13 5.50 -19.35
N GLY A 165 5.69 4.36 -19.78
CA GLY A 165 7.06 4.30 -20.30
C GLY A 165 8.18 4.61 -19.30
N GLY A 166 7.85 4.82 -18.02
CA GLY A 166 8.78 5.12 -16.92
C GLY A 166 8.09 5.10 -15.55
N ILE A 167 8.86 4.81 -14.48
CA ILE A 167 8.39 4.82 -13.09
C ILE A 167 8.50 6.24 -12.54
N ASP A 168 7.36 6.90 -12.34
CA ASP A 168 7.28 8.15 -11.59
C ASP A 168 7.29 7.86 -10.08
N VAL A 169 8.35 8.29 -9.38
CA VAL A 169 8.54 8.06 -7.94
C VAL A 169 7.45 8.73 -7.10
N GLN A 170 6.95 9.90 -7.50
CA GLN A 170 5.90 10.61 -6.77
C GLN A 170 4.57 9.86 -6.89
N LEU A 171 4.22 9.40 -8.09
CA LEU A 171 3.02 8.59 -8.30
C LEU A 171 3.10 7.26 -7.56
N ALA A 172 4.28 6.64 -7.52
CA ALA A 172 4.50 5.40 -6.79
C ALA A 172 4.40 5.57 -5.26
N ASN A 173 4.98 6.64 -4.71
CA ASN A 173 4.87 6.97 -3.29
C ASN A 173 3.43 7.27 -2.90
N LYS A 174 2.72 8.03 -3.73
CA LYS A 174 1.29 8.29 -3.53
C LYS A 174 0.49 6.99 -3.49
N ALA A 175 0.68 6.08 -4.45
CA ALA A 175 0.00 4.78 -4.46
C ALA A 175 0.31 3.96 -3.19
N ARG A 176 1.57 3.97 -2.73
CA ARG A 176 1.96 3.35 -1.45
C ARG A 176 1.20 3.96 -0.28
N TYR A 177 1.16 5.28 -0.15
CA TYR A 177 0.47 5.95 0.95
C TYR A 177 -1.04 5.74 0.91
N ASP A 178 -1.64 5.76 -0.28
CA ASP A 178 -3.05 5.46 -0.47
C ASP A 178 -3.39 4.04 0.04
N LEU A 179 -2.58 3.02 -0.27
CA LEU A 179 -2.77 1.66 0.27
C LEU A 179 -2.71 1.62 1.80
N GLU A 180 -1.76 2.34 2.40
CA GLU A 180 -1.64 2.41 3.86
C GLU A 180 -2.83 3.08 4.52
N ASP A 181 -3.32 4.17 3.93
CA ASP A 181 -4.49 4.88 4.45
C ASP A 181 -5.76 4.06 4.23
N MET A 182 -5.91 3.36 3.11
CA MET A 182 -7.02 2.42 2.89
C MET A 182 -7.04 1.31 3.96
N ILE A 183 -5.89 0.72 4.30
CA ILE A 183 -5.80 -0.31 5.34
C ILE A 183 -6.21 0.24 6.72
N LYS A 184 -5.77 1.46 7.07
CA LYS A 184 -6.12 2.07 8.36
C LYS A 184 -7.58 2.51 8.42
N LEU A 185 -8.05 3.18 7.38
CA LEU A 185 -9.38 3.77 7.32
C LEU A 185 -10.46 2.69 7.20
N SER A 186 -10.18 1.56 6.57
CA SER A 186 -11.10 0.43 6.49
C SER A 186 -11.42 -0.17 7.86
N ASP A 187 -10.43 -0.30 8.74
CA ASP A 187 -10.67 -0.72 10.12
C ASP A 187 -11.57 0.26 10.89
N LYS A 188 -11.34 1.57 10.71
CA LYS A 188 -12.16 2.61 11.36
C LYS A 188 -13.58 2.61 10.81
N LEU A 189 -13.73 2.59 9.49
CA LEU A 189 -15.03 2.60 8.83
C LEU A 189 -15.85 1.37 9.20
N ARG A 190 -15.23 0.18 9.25
CA ARG A 190 -15.90 -1.04 9.73
C ARG A 190 -16.43 -0.88 11.15
N LYS A 191 -15.59 -0.45 12.09
CA LYS A 191 -15.99 -0.23 13.49
C LYS A 191 -17.12 0.80 13.61
N SER A 192 -17.06 1.86 12.81
CA SER A 192 -18.09 2.90 12.76
C SER A 192 -19.41 2.35 12.22
N ALA A 193 -19.36 1.56 11.14
CA ALA A 193 -20.52 0.87 10.56
C ALA A 193 -21.18 -0.09 11.56
N ASP A 194 -20.39 -0.93 12.25
CA ASP A 194 -20.88 -1.84 13.29
C ASP A 194 -21.59 -1.09 14.43
N LYS A 195 -21.07 0.08 14.81
CA LYS A 195 -21.69 0.95 15.82
C LYS A 195 -23.02 1.51 15.33
N MET A 196 -23.08 2.00 14.09
CA MET A 196 -24.32 2.53 13.49
C MET A 196 -25.39 1.44 13.38
N GLN A 197 -25.03 0.23 12.96
CA GLN A 197 -25.95 -0.91 12.88
C GLN A 197 -26.58 -1.23 14.25
N LYS A 198 -25.77 -1.27 15.31
CA LYS A 198 -26.26 -1.54 16.68
C LYS A 198 -27.19 -0.44 17.20
N ASN A 199 -26.98 0.80 16.78
CA ASN A 199 -27.82 1.92 17.18
C ASN A 199 -29.16 1.93 16.41
N ALA A 200 -29.12 1.61 15.12
CA ALA A 200 -30.30 1.53 14.27
C ALA A 200 -31.26 0.39 14.70
N GLY A 201 -30.74 -0.74 15.17
CA GLY A 201 -31.57 -1.85 15.68
C GLY A 201 -32.13 -1.65 17.09
N LYS A 202 -31.82 -0.52 17.75
CA LYS A 202 -32.32 -0.17 19.11
C LYS A 202 -33.36 0.95 19.09
N SER A 203 -33.61 1.58 17.94
CA SER A 203 -34.64 2.60 17.73
C SER A 203 -35.88 1.97 17.12
#